data_AF-A0A0D6MCU2-F1
#
_entry.id   AF-A0A0D6MCU2-F1
#
_cell.length_a   1.000
_cell.length_b   1.000
_cell.length_c   1.000
_cell.angle_alpha   90.00
_cell.angle_beta   90.00
_cell.angle_gamma   90.00
#
_symmetry.space_group_name_H-M   'P 1'
#
loop_
_entity.id
_entity.type
_entity.pdbx_description
1 polymer ?
#
loop_
_entity_poly.entity_id
_entity_poly.type
_entity_poly.pdbx_seq_one_letter_code
_entity_poly.pdbx_strand_id
1 'polypeptide(L)'
;MENPVFSINHLLYGYAQTSNEAHCIPQHDAEEDASKNNKEKKIRTSFTKKQIAILEERFATQKYLTSTERSSLAEELKMSDAQVKTWFQNRRTKWRRHESEMREQQRRTMTRILGSQLSNHHMSCQRK
;
A
#
# COMPACT_ATOMS: atom_id res chain seq x y z
N MET A 1 -15.34 -17.00 12.63
CA MET A 1 -15.92 -15.64 12.82
C MET A 1 -15.14 -14.72 11.90
N GLU A 2 -15.39 -14.82 10.59
CA GLU A 2 -14.68 -14.05 9.57
C GLU A 2 -15.48 -12.78 9.29
N ASN A 3 -14.99 -11.65 9.79
CA ASN A 3 -15.60 -10.35 9.51
C ASN A 3 -15.13 -9.85 8.12
N PRO A 4 -16.07 -9.55 7.20
CA PRO A 4 -15.80 -9.32 5.78
C PRO A 4 -15.13 -7.97 5.53
N VAL A 5 -14.04 -7.98 4.77
CA VAL A 5 -13.36 -6.78 4.28
C VAL A 5 -14.20 -6.17 3.17
N PHE A 6 -15.01 -5.16 3.51
CA PHE A 6 -15.57 -4.26 2.51
C PHE A 6 -14.44 -3.45 1.87
N SER A 7 -14.20 -3.78 0.61
CA SER A 7 -13.33 -3.11 -0.36
C SER A 7 -13.66 -1.61 -0.49
N ILE A 8 -12.62 -0.78 -0.43
CA ILE A 8 -12.54 0.43 -1.24
C ILE A 8 -11.41 0.20 -2.23
N ASN A 9 -11.83 -0.15 -3.44
CA ASN A 9 -11.15 -0.04 -4.73
C ASN A 9 -9.66 0.36 -4.71
N HIS A 10 -8.76 -0.52 -5.13
CA HIS A 10 -8.63 -0.85 -6.56
C HIS A 10 -8.42 0.44 -7.39
N LEU A 11 -7.19 0.93 -7.42
CA LEU A 11 -6.73 1.86 -8.45
C LEU A 11 -5.22 1.69 -8.70
N LEU A 12 -4.73 0.44 -8.75
CA LEU A 12 -3.46 0.10 -9.41
C LEU A 12 -3.27 -1.43 -9.59
N TYR A 13 -4.29 -2.15 -10.08
CA TYR A 13 -4.11 -3.54 -10.53
C TYR A 13 -4.76 -3.68 -11.91
N GLY A 14 -3.91 -3.71 -12.93
CA GLY A 14 -4.32 -3.83 -14.33
C GLY A 14 -5.00 -5.19 -14.58
N TYR A 15 -6.18 -5.13 -15.18
CA TYR A 15 -6.85 -6.28 -15.77
C TYR A 15 -6.09 -6.70 -17.03
N ALA A 16 -5.44 -7.86 -16.96
CA ALA A 16 -5.14 -8.67 -18.14
C ALA A 16 -6.18 -9.80 -18.18
N GLN A 17 -6.72 -10.00 -19.37
CA GLN A 17 -7.94 -10.72 -19.67
C GLN A 17 -7.63 -12.20 -19.97
N THR A 18 -8.20 -13.14 -19.21
CA THR A 18 -8.39 -14.54 -19.64
C THR A 18 -9.74 -15.05 -19.14
N SER A 19 -10.46 -15.67 -20.06
CA SER A 19 -11.86 -16.09 -20.03
C SER A 19 -12.18 -17.27 -19.11
N ASN A 20 -13.49 -17.43 -18.85
CA ASN A 20 -14.22 -18.65 -18.42
C ASN A 20 -14.04 -19.16 -16.99
N GLU A 21 -15.07 -19.01 -16.13
CA GLU A 21 -16.09 -20.04 -15.86
C GLU A 21 -17.05 -19.59 -14.74
N ALA A 22 -18.31 -20.01 -14.86
CA ALA A 22 -19.44 -19.61 -14.03
C ALA A 22 -19.41 -20.22 -12.61
N HIS A 23 -19.75 -19.43 -11.60
CA HIS A 23 -20.18 -19.98 -10.30
C HIS A 23 -21.25 -19.10 -9.64
N CYS A 24 -22.38 -19.74 -9.33
CA CYS A 24 -23.66 -19.15 -8.92
C CYS A 24 -23.63 -18.41 -7.57
N ILE A 25 -24.47 -17.37 -7.50
CA ILE A 25 -24.91 -16.68 -6.29
C ILE A 25 -26.19 -17.37 -5.77
N PRO A 26 -26.28 -17.76 -4.49
CA PRO A 26 -27.56 -17.96 -3.84
C PRO A 26 -28.00 -16.70 -3.07
N GLN A 27 -29.23 -16.26 -3.35
CA GLN A 27 -30.00 -15.27 -2.60
C GLN A 27 -30.38 -15.80 -1.22
N HIS A 28 -30.36 -14.94 -0.20
CA HIS A 28 -31.43 -14.91 0.80
C HIS A 28 -31.57 -13.52 1.41
N ASP A 29 -32.83 -13.16 1.62
CA ASP A 29 -33.42 -11.85 1.80
C ASP A 29 -33.19 -11.22 3.18
N ALA A 30 -33.03 -9.89 3.21
CA ALA A 30 -33.42 -9.05 4.34
C ALA A 30 -33.65 -7.60 3.86
N GLU A 31 -34.88 -7.16 4.03
CA GLU A 31 -35.41 -5.84 3.67
C GLU A 31 -34.84 -4.69 4.52
N GLU A 32 -34.76 -3.53 3.86
CA GLU A 32 -35.08 -2.17 4.33
C GLU A 32 -34.34 -1.56 5.54
N ASP A 33 -33.45 -0.58 5.27
CA ASP A 33 -33.74 0.82 5.61
C ASP A 33 -32.84 1.76 4.79
N ALA A 34 -33.50 2.60 3.98
CA ALA A 34 -32.88 3.61 3.14
C ALA A 34 -32.56 4.89 3.93
N SER A 35 -31.63 4.83 4.88
CA SER A 35 -31.13 6.04 5.55
C SER A 35 -29.96 6.67 4.78
N LYS A 36 -30.33 7.62 3.92
CA LYS A 36 -29.48 8.71 3.43
C LYS A 36 -28.64 9.27 4.58
N ASN A 37 -27.33 9.15 4.53
CA ASN A 37 -26.47 10.13 5.18
C ASN A 37 -25.18 10.33 4.39
N ASN A 38 -25.14 11.52 3.80
CA ASN A 38 -24.02 12.24 3.25
C ASN A 38 -22.73 11.87 3.99
N LYS A 39 -21.88 11.03 3.40
CA LYS A 39 -20.56 10.70 3.95
C LYS A 39 -19.73 11.97 3.88
N GLU A 40 -19.79 12.78 4.93
CA GLU A 40 -18.93 13.94 5.13
C GLU A 40 -17.49 13.52 4.82
N LYS A 41 -16.92 14.16 3.79
CA LYS A 41 -15.53 13.94 3.41
C LYS A 41 -14.69 14.35 4.61
N LYS A 42 -14.15 13.37 5.35
CA LYS A 42 -13.29 13.63 6.51
C LYS A 42 -12.21 14.63 6.10
N ILE A 43 -12.21 15.79 6.75
CA ILE A 43 -11.23 16.85 6.52
C ILE A 43 -9.84 16.24 6.71
N ARG A 44 -8.96 16.49 5.73
CA ARG A 44 -7.58 16.02 5.78
C ARG A 44 -6.85 16.78 6.88
N THR A 45 -6.68 16.13 8.03
CA THR A 45 -5.89 16.66 9.13
C THR A 45 -4.42 16.31 8.93
N SER A 46 -3.54 17.30 9.09
CA SER A 46 -2.08 17.07 9.13
C SER A 46 -1.64 16.83 10.55
N PHE A 47 -0.79 15.82 10.76
CA PHE A 47 -0.13 15.60 12.04
C PHE A 47 0.96 16.65 12.28
N THR A 48 1.20 16.96 13.56
CA THR A 48 2.29 17.84 13.98
C THR A 48 3.64 17.15 13.80
N LYS A 49 4.72 17.93 13.69
CA LYS A 49 6.08 17.38 13.60
C LYS A 49 6.43 16.48 14.79
N LYS A 50 6.00 16.85 16.00
CA LYS A 50 6.22 16.06 17.22
C LYS A 50 5.51 14.71 17.15
N GLN A 51 4.26 14.67 16.70
CA GLN A 51 3.53 13.41 16.51
C GLN A 51 4.21 12.51 15.49
N ILE A 52 4.66 13.08 14.37
CA ILE A 52 5.37 12.33 13.33
C ILE A 52 6.67 11.74 13.88
N ALA A 53 7.46 12.52 14.63
CA ALA A 53 8.73 12.07 15.18
C ALA A 53 8.57 10.83 16.09
N ILE A 54 7.60 10.86 17.01
CA ILE A 54 7.33 9.73 17.92
C ILE A 54 6.81 8.51 17.15
N LEU A 55 5.94 8.72 16.15
CA LEU A 55 5.46 7.64 15.28
C LEU A 55 6.61 6.99 14.50
N GLU A 56 7.56 7.78 13.99
CA GLU A 56 8.73 7.28 13.28
C GLU A 56 9.72 6.55 14.20
N GLU A 57 9.95 7.06 15.41
CA GLU A 57 10.76 6.41 16.43
C GLU A 57 10.20 5.03 16.81
N ARG A 58 8.90 4.96 17.12
CA ARG A 58 8.24 3.67 17.41
C ARG A 58 8.26 2.74 16.20
N PHE A 59 8.11 3.28 14.99
CA PHE A 59 8.21 2.46 13.77
C PHE A 59 9.62 1.91 13.55
N ALA A 60 10.68 2.63 13.94
CA ALA A 60 12.06 2.19 13.79
C ALA A 60 12.31 0.89 14.57
N THR A 61 11.77 0.78 15.79
CA THR A 61 11.87 -0.43 16.62
C THR A 61 10.83 -1.49 16.26
N GLN A 62 9.60 -1.09 15.91
CA GLN A 62 8.48 -2.00 15.73
C GLN A 62 7.60 -1.65 14.53
N LYS A 63 7.61 -2.52 13.50
CA LYS A 63 6.90 -2.28 12.23
C LYS A 63 5.39 -2.57 12.28
N TYR A 64 4.96 -3.35 13.27
CA TYR A 64 3.58 -3.78 13.47
C TYR A 64 3.20 -3.66 14.95
N LEU A 65 2.12 -2.94 15.24
CA LEU A 65 1.61 -2.78 16.60
C LEU A 65 0.44 -3.75 16.85
N THR A 66 0.42 -4.33 18.05
CA THR A 66 -0.75 -5.02 18.59
C THR A 66 -1.87 -4.03 18.91
N SER A 67 -3.07 -4.52 19.27
CA SER A 67 -4.20 -3.64 19.61
C SER A 67 -3.89 -2.77 20.83
N THR A 68 -3.34 -3.36 21.88
CA THR A 68 -3.04 -2.65 23.14
C THR A 68 -1.99 -1.57 22.95
N GLU A 69 -0.92 -1.86 22.23
CA GLU A 69 0.14 -0.88 21.95
C GLU A 69 -0.35 0.28 21.11
N ARG A 70 -1.28 0.01 20.18
CA ARG A 70 -1.87 1.05 19.34
C ARG A 70 -2.73 2.00 20.16
N SER A 71 -3.58 1.46 21.04
CA SER A 71 -4.39 2.28 21.95
C SER A 71 -3.52 3.16 22.84
N SER A 72 -2.47 2.60 23.44
CA SER A 72 -1.55 3.36 24.29
C SER A 72 -0.85 4.50 23.53
N LEU A 73 -0.38 4.25 22.31
CA LEU A 73 0.25 5.27 21.48
C LEU A 73 -0.75 6.35 21.02
N ALA A 74 -2.01 5.97 20.76
CA ALA A 74 -3.06 6.89 20.40
C ALA A 74 -3.37 7.88 21.56
N GLU A 75 -3.42 7.38 22.78
CA GLU A 75 -3.64 8.19 23.99
C GLU A 75 -2.49 9.16 24.27
N GLU A 76 -1.25 8.72 24.07
CA GLU A 76 -0.04 9.54 24.20
C GLU A 76 -0.02 10.69 23.19
N LEU A 77 -0.34 10.40 21.93
CA LEU A 77 -0.28 11.36 20.84
C LEU A 77 -1.56 12.19 20.66
N LYS A 78 -2.59 11.96 21.48
CA LYS A 78 -3.94 12.55 21.36
C LYS A 78 -4.52 12.35 19.97
N MET A 79 -4.44 11.12 19.49
CA MET A 79 -4.96 10.67 18.20
C MET A 79 -5.97 9.54 18.41
N SER A 80 -6.77 9.24 17.39
CA SER A 80 -7.61 8.04 17.41
C SER A 80 -6.81 6.78 17.02
N ASP A 81 -7.22 5.63 17.54
CA ASP A 81 -6.65 4.31 17.19
C ASP A 81 -6.63 4.10 15.66
N ALA A 82 -7.70 4.53 14.99
CA ALA A 82 -7.82 4.49 13.53
C ALA A 82 -6.74 5.33 12.82
N GLN A 83 -6.42 6.53 13.31
CA GLN A 83 -5.37 7.37 12.73
C GLN A 83 -4.00 6.72 12.90
N VAL A 84 -3.70 6.16 14.07
CA VAL A 84 -2.44 5.41 14.30
C VAL A 84 -2.38 4.19 13.39
N LYS A 85 -3.46 3.42 13.27
CA LYS A 85 -3.56 2.27 12.36
C LYS A 85 -3.27 2.67 10.91
N THR A 86 -3.93 3.71 10.42
CA THR A 86 -3.74 4.21 9.05
C THR A 86 -2.33 4.74 8.84
N TRP A 87 -1.75 5.44 9.81
CA TRP A 87 -0.38 5.93 9.73
C TRP A 87 0.61 4.76 9.61
N PHE A 88 0.51 3.74 10.47
CA PHE A 88 1.37 2.55 10.42
C PHE A 88 1.20 1.78 9.11
N GLN A 89 -0.02 1.67 8.58
CA GLN A 89 -0.28 1.04 7.29
C GLN A 89 0.38 1.80 6.13
N ASN A 90 0.24 3.12 6.11
CA ASN A 90 0.86 3.98 5.10
C ASN A 90 2.39 3.91 5.21
N ARG A 91 2.91 3.91 6.44
CA ARG A 91 4.35 3.83 6.72
C ARG A 91 4.95 2.52 6.23
N ARG A 92 4.31 1.37 6.49
CA ARG A 92 4.73 0.06 5.95
C ARG A 92 4.69 0.02 4.43
N THR A 93 3.68 0.64 3.82
CA THR A 93 3.57 0.71 2.36
C THR A 93 4.75 1.48 1.76
N LYS A 94 5.09 2.64 2.34
CA LYS A 94 6.27 3.41 1.92
C LYS A 94 7.57 2.63 2.11
N TRP A 95 7.71 1.93 3.24
CA TRP A 95 8.88 1.11 3.53
C TRP A 95 9.08 -0.01 2.48
N ARG A 96 8.04 -0.80 2.19
CA ARG A 96 8.11 -1.86 1.17
C ARG A 96 8.38 -1.32 -0.24
N ARG A 97 7.80 -0.17 -0.59
CA ARG A 97 8.07 0.49 -1.88
C ARG A 97 9.55 0.84 -2.01
N HIS A 98 10.13 1.44 -0.97
CA HIS A 98 11.55 1.77 -0.96
C HIS A 98 12.43 0.53 -1.16
N GLU A 99 12.16 -0.58 -0.47
CA GLU A 99 12.90 -1.82 -0.66
C GLU A 99 12.77 -2.38 -2.09
N SER A 100 11.56 -2.34 -2.66
CA SER A 100 11.31 -2.78 -4.03
C SER A 100 12.01 -1.89 -5.06
N GLU A 101 11.98 -0.57 -4.87
CA GLU A 101 12.61 0.41 -5.75
C GLU A 101 14.13 0.27 -5.73
N MET A 102 14.73 0.06 -4.55
CA MET A 102 16.17 -0.20 -4.44
C MET A 102 16.57 -1.48 -5.19
N ARG A 103 15.80 -2.57 -5.04
CA ARG A 103 16.06 -3.82 -5.76
C ARG A 103 15.91 -3.66 -7.27
N GLU A 104 14.89 -2.93 -7.72
CA GLU A 104 14.67 -2.65 -9.14
C GLU A 104 15.78 -1.76 -9.70
N GLN A 105 16.25 -0.77 -8.93
CA GLN A 105 17.37 0.09 -9.34
C GLN A 105 18.67 -0.70 -9.46
N GLN A 106 18.95 -1.63 -8.55
CA GLN A 106 20.07 -2.56 -8.65
C GLN A 106 19.95 -3.41 -9.92
N ARG A 107 18.76 -3.96 -10.18
CA ARG A 107 18.48 -4.75 -11.39
C ARG A 107 18.72 -3.93 -12.66
N ARG A 108 18.20 -2.70 -12.72
CA ARG A 108 18.40 -1.77 -13.85
C ARG A 108 19.87 -1.42 -14.05
N THR A 109 20.60 -1.19 -12.97
CA THR A 109 22.05 -0.90 -13.02
C THR A 109 22.82 -2.11 -13.55
N MET A 110 22.53 -3.31 -13.04
CA MET A 110 23.14 -4.56 -13.50
C MET A 110 22.83 -4.85 -14.98
N THR A 111 21.57 -4.66 -15.40
CA THR A 111 21.14 -4.81 -16.80
C THR A 111 21.87 -3.83 -17.72
N ARG A 112 22.13 -2.59 -17.28
CA ARG A 112 22.89 -1.61 -18.08
C ARG A 112 24.37 -1.99 -18.22
N ILE A 113 25.00 -2.49 -17.16
CA ILE A 113 26.40 -2.94 -17.18
C ILE A 113 26.56 -4.16 -18.11
N LEU A 114 25.69 -5.17 -17.98
CA LEU A 114 25.72 -6.36 -18.83
C LEU A 114 25.31 -6.06 -20.29
N GLY A 115 24.34 -5.16 -20.49
CA GLY A 115 23.87 -4.74 -21.81
C GLY A 115 24.90 -3.94 -22.63
N SER A 116 25.88 -3.32 -21.97
CA SER A 116 27.01 -2.63 -22.62
C SER A 116 27.92 -3.57 -23.45
N GLN A 117 27.85 -4.88 -23.23
CA GLN A 117 28.68 -5.85 -23.96
C GLN A 117 28.02 -6.37 -25.25
N LEU A 118 26.71 -6.24 -25.43
CA LEU A 118 25.99 -6.73 -26.62
C LEU A 118 25.87 -5.68 -27.75
N SER A 119 26.05 -4.38 -27.44
CA SER A 119 26.00 -3.30 -28.43
C SER A 119 27.29 -3.13 -29.24
N ASN A 120 28.40 -3.74 -28.83
CA ASN A 120 29.70 -3.62 -29.52
C ASN A 120 29.86 -4.60 -30.70
N HIS A 121 28.94 -5.54 -30.91
CA HIS A 121 29.04 -6.51 -32.01
C HIS A 121 28.24 -6.12 -33.27
N HIS A 122 27.37 -5.12 -33.22
CA HIS A 122 26.49 -4.78 -34.36
C HIS A 122 27.00 -3.62 -35.24
N MET A 123 28.07 -2.91 -34.87
CA MET A 123 28.58 -1.77 -35.66
C MET A 123 29.85 -2.08 -36.47
N SER A 124 30.31 -3.34 -36.55
CA SER A 124 31.50 -3.70 -37.34
C SER A 124 31.17 -4.15 -38.79
N CYS A 125 29.92 -4.44 -39.11
CA CYS A 125 29.51 -4.92 -40.44
C CYS A 125 28.76 -3.85 -41.27
N GLN A 126 29.30 -2.63 -41.36
CA GLN A 126 28.93 -1.68 -42.42
C GLN A 126 30.14 -0.84 -42.84
N ARG A 127 31.18 -1.51 -43.36
CA ARG A 127 32.16 -0.89 -44.26
C ARG A 127 32.57 -1.92 -45.31
N LYS A 128 31.80 -1.98 -46.39
CA LYS A 128 32.25 -2.26 -47.75
C LYS A 128 31.11 -1.99 -48.71
#